data_AF-A0A182J9Z5-F1
#
_entry.id   AF-A0A182J9Z5-F1
#
_cell.length_a   1.000
_cell.length_b   1.000
_cell.length_c   1.000
_cell.angle_alpha   90.00
_cell.angle_beta   90.00
_cell.angle_gamma   90.00
#
_symmetry.space_group_name_H-M   'P 1'
#
loop_
_entity.id
_entity.type
_entity.pdbx_description
1 polymer ?
#
loop_
_entity_poly.entity_id
_entity_poly.type
_entity_poly.pdbx_seq_one_letter_code
_entity_poly.pdbx_strand_id
1 'polypeptide(L)'
;KELSTKTLRHLLRTSAGRTYNVAEGKHLRENILPNSAFTVVVFNLKNPPVENMEEILNDSILTSELEKFEKKYNEEMEAGSVSTTTQFEYAWCMVRSDLASDMKTGLVLLEDLFVKHPEGRRDYLYYMAVGHTRLKDYSEALKHAQAFLEIEPNNQQMIALEELIKKRMDIEGLKGVAKATGAALVVGGILGLGFAMLKK
;
A
#
# COMPACT_ATOMS: atom_id res chain seq x y z
N LYS A 1 23.53 -26.84 -1.17
CA LYS A 1 22.28 -27.57 -0.85
C LYS A 1 21.21 -26.52 -0.62
N GLU A 2 20.38 -26.24 -1.63
CA GLU A 2 19.27 -25.29 -1.52
C GLU A 2 18.31 -25.74 -0.42
N LEU A 3 18.04 -24.84 0.52
CA LEU A 3 17.03 -25.07 1.55
C LEU A 3 15.66 -24.78 0.92
N SER A 4 14.77 -25.79 0.94
CA SER A 4 13.43 -25.69 0.35
C SER A 4 12.66 -24.50 0.92
N THR A 5 11.92 -23.80 0.07
CA THR A 5 11.02 -22.67 0.41
C THR A 5 9.98 -23.02 1.49
N LYS A 6 9.68 -24.31 1.71
CA LYS A 6 8.87 -24.76 2.85
C LYS A 6 9.61 -24.69 4.18
N THR A 7 10.91 -25.00 4.19
CA THR A 7 11.78 -24.93 5.37
C THR A 7 12.01 -23.48 5.80
N LEU A 8 12.21 -22.57 4.85
CA LEU A 8 12.34 -21.12 5.12
C LEU A 8 11.04 -20.52 5.68
N ARG A 9 9.87 -20.90 5.15
CA ARG A 9 8.56 -20.49 5.71
C ARG A 9 8.32 -21.00 7.11
N HIS A 10 8.78 -22.21 7.43
CA HIS A 10 8.63 -22.77 8.77
C HIS A 10 9.56 -22.07 9.79
N LEU A 11 10.77 -21.70 9.37
CA LEU A 11 11.73 -20.93 10.19
C LEU A 11 11.26 -19.50 10.45
N LEU A 12 10.69 -18.82 9.45
CA LEU A 12 10.12 -17.46 9.62
C LEU A 12 8.88 -17.44 10.52
N ARG A 13 8.03 -18.48 10.42
CA ARG A 13 6.85 -18.61 11.30
C ARG A 13 7.22 -18.95 12.74
N THR A 14 8.36 -19.62 12.96
CA THR A 14 8.87 -19.91 14.31
C THR A 14 9.64 -18.75 14.93
N SER A 15 10.24 -17.86 14.13
CA SER A 15 10.89 -16.63 14.65
C SER A 15 9.88 -15.53 15.00
N ALA A 16 8.76 -15.43 14.29
CA ALA A 16 7.70 -14.44 14.58
C ALA A 16 6.93 -14.71 15.89
N GLY A 17 7.01 -15.93 16.44
CA GLY A 17 6.26 -16.33 17.64
C GLY A 17 7.09 -16.52 18.92
N ARG A 18 8.40 -16.26 18.91
CA ARG A 18 9.27 -16.48 20.10
C ARG A 18 10.35 -15.42 20.26
N THR A 19 10.05 -14.39 21.03
CA THR A 19 11.01 -13.72 21.92
C THR A 19 10.65 -14.21 23.33
N TYR A 20 11.48 -14.86 24.14
CA TYR A 20 12.85 -14.54 24.53
C TYR A 20 13.62 -15.76 25.07
N ASN A 21 14.95 -15.60 25.06
CA ASN A 21 15.96 -16.09 26.02
C ASN A 21 16.20 -17.60 26.16
N VAL A 22 17.44 -18.02 25.85
CA VAL A 22 18.40 -18.55 26.85
C VAL A 22 19.82 -18.37 26.31
N ALA A 23 20.60 -17.45 26.91
CA ALA A 23 21.90 -17.74 27.51
C ALA A 23 22.65 -16.43 27.84
N GLU A 24 22.81 -16.20 29.14
CA GLU A 24 23.79 -15.32 29.80
C GLU A 24 23.60 -13.80 29.77
N GLY A 25 22.68 -13.35 30.63
CA GLY A 25 23.02 -12.51 31.79
C GLY A 25 24.03 -11.38 31.62
N LYS A 26 23.55 -10.20 31.24
CA LYS A 26 23.72 -8.92 31.95
C LYS A 26 22.95 -7.82 31.22
N HIS A 27 22.21 -7.03 32.00
CA HIS A 27 21.57 -5.75 31.66
C HIS A 27 21.92 -5.18 30.27
N LEU A 28 20.97 -5.22 29.33
CA LEU A 28 21.01 -4.32 28.17
C LEU A 28 19.66 -3.62 28.05
N ARG A 29 19.77 -2.29 28.11
CA ARG A 29 18.69 -1.30 28.15
C ARG A 29 17.88 -1.32 26.86
N GLU A 30 16.64 -0.85 26.99
CA GLU A 30 15.82 -0.28 25.92
C GLU A 30 16.69 0.50 24.93
N ASN A 31 16.64 0.12 23.65
CA ASN A 31 16.80 0.95 22.45
C ASN A 31 17.39 0.16 21.28
N ILE A 32 16.83 0.42 20.09
CA ILE A 32 17.34 0.08 18.75
C ILE A 32 16.98 -1.36 18.30
N LEU A 33 15.92 -1.46 17.51
CA LEU A 33 15.84 -2.52 16.50
C LEU A 33 17.07 -2.34 15.58
N PRO A 34 17.91 -3.38 15.38
CA PRO A 34 19.11 -3.23 14.59
C PRO A 34 18.75 -2.86 13.14
N ASN A 35 19.50 -1.92 12.55
CA ASN A 35 19.31 -1.41 11.19
C ASN A 35 19.15 -2.53 10.13
N SER A 36 19.69 -3.73 10.38
CA SER A 36 19.53 -4.90 9.52
C SER A 36 18.10 -5.48 9.52
N ALA A 37 17.41 -5.49 10.66
CA ALA A 37 16.02 -5.97 10.73
C ALA A 37 15.04 -4.99 10.07
N PHE A 38 15.27 -3.67 10.24
CA PHE A 38 14.51 -2.64 9.54
C PHE A 38 14.76 -2.70 8.03
N THR A 39 16.01 -2.87 7.59
CA THR A 39 16.34 -3.04 6.17
C THR A 39 15.69 -4.30 5.59
N VAL A 40 15.66 -5.42 6.32
CA VAL A 40 15.00 -6.65 5.85
C VAL A 40 13.48 -6.50 5.78
N VAL A 41 12.86 -5.81 6.73
CA VAL A 41 11.42 -5.49 6.70
C VAL A 41 11.10 -4.54 5.54
N VAL A 42 11.84 -3.45 5.39
CA VAL A 42 11.69 -2.49 4.27
C VAL A 42 12.00 -3.15 2.93
N PHE A 43 12.98 -4.05 2.84
CA PHE A 43 13.31 -4.80 1.62
C PHE A 43 12.23 -5.81 1.24
N ASN A 44 11.66 -6.53 2.21
CA ASN A 44 10.51 -7.41 1.99
C ASN A 44 9.23 -6.62 1.65
N LEU A 45 9.06 -5.40 2.19
CA LEU A 45 7.97 -4.48 1.82
C LEU A 45 8.17 -3.84 0.44
N LYS A 46 9.42 -3.69 -0.02
CA LYS A 46 9.78 -3.21 -1.36
C LYS A 46 9.61 -4.28 -2.45
N ASN A 47 9.58 -5.56 -2.09
CA ASN A 47 9.36 -6.67 -3.02
C ASN A 47 8.52 -7.78 -2.36
N PRO A 48 7.25 -7.53 -2.01
CA PRO A 48 6.39 -8.57 -1.48
C PRO A 48 6.21 -9.68 -2.54
N PRO A 49 6.11 -10.97 -2.15
CA PRO A 49 5.63 -11.99 -3.07
C PRO A 49 4.27 -11.53 -3.62
N VAL A 50 3.95 -11.88 -4.87
CA VAL A 50 2.69 -11.54 -5.55
C VAL A 50 1.54 -12.34 -4.91
N GLU A 51 1.32 -12.16 -3.62
CA GLU A 51 0.18 -12.63 -2.84
C GLU A 51 -0.69 -11.39 -2.61
N ASN A 52 -1.78 -11.35 -3.40
CA ASN A 52 -2.89 -10.40 -3.41
C ASN A 52 -2.56 -8.92 -3.12
N MET A 53 -2.47 -8.08 -4.16
CA MET A 53 -2.35 -6.61 -4.01
C MET A 53 -3.43 -6.00 -3.10
N GLU A 54 -4.59 -6.65 -2.93
CA GLU A 54 -5.59 -6.22 -1.98
C GLU A 54 -5.14 -6.33 -0.52
N GLU A 55 -4.28 -7.30 -0.18
CA GLU A 55 -3.71 -7.46 1.15
C GLU A 55 -2.81 -6.28 1.51
N ILE A 56 -1.94 -5.85 0.57
CA ILE A 56 -1.08 -4.66 0.76
C ILE A 56 -1.91 -3.39 0.96
N LEU A 57 -3.05 -3.26 0.26
CA LEU A 57 -3.94 -2.11 0.40
C LEU A 57 -4.73 -2.12 1.72
N ASN A 58 -4.98 -3.30 2.26
CA ASN A 58 -5.73 -3.52 3.50
C ASN A 58 -4.83 -3.60 4.75
N ASP A 59 -3.51 -3.67 4.57
CA ASP A 59 -2.53 -3.70 5.65
C ASP A 59 -2.47 -2.32 6.32
N SER A 60 -3.06 -2.22 7.51
CA SER A 60 -3.11 -1.00 8.33
C SER A 60 -1.96 -1.01 9.34
N ILE A 61 -1.28 0.12 9.48
CA ILE A 61 -0.21 0.27 10.47
C ILE A 61 -0.77 0.40 11.89
N LEU A 62 -0.09 -0.20 12.87
CA LEU A 62 -0.43 -0.01 14.27
C LEU A 62 -0.16 1.44 14.69
N THR A 63 -1.09 2.06 15.42
CA THR A 63 -0.97 3.45 15.90
C THR A 63 0.32 3.69 16.69
N SER A 64 0.80 2.70 17.44
CA SER A 64 2.05 2.79 18.20
C SER A 64 3.32 2.85 17.34
N GLU A 65 3.29 2.28 16.12
CA GLU A 65 4.40 2.40 15.18
C GLU A 65 4.39 3.79 14.54
N LEU A 66 3.21 4.33 14.21
CA LEU A 66 3.05 5.68 13.66
C LEU A 66 3.59 6.75 14.61
N GLU A 67 3.23 6.68 15.91
CA GLU A 67 3.68 7.62 16.95
C GLU A 67 5.22 7.69 17.05
N LYS A 68 5.91 6.57 16.85
CA LYS A 68 7.38 6.54 16.89
C LYS A 68 8.00 7.34 15.75
N PHE A 69 7.49 7.19 14.53
CA PHE A 69 7.99 7.91 13.37
C PHE A 69 7.58 9.39 13.39
N GLU A 70 6.37 9.68 13.87
CA GLU A 70 5.91 11.05 14.11
C GLU A 70 6.82 11.77 15.11
N LYS A 71 7.14 11.13 16.24
CA LYS A 71 8.04 11.70 17.23
C LYS A 71 9.40 12.03 16.62
N LYS A 72 10.00 11.09 15.90
CA LYS A 72 11.31 11.29 15.24
C LYS A 72 11.25 12.43 14.21
N TYR A 73 10.17 12.50 13.42
CA TYR A 73 9.97 13.57 12.45
C TYR A 73 9.87 14.94 13.12
N ASN A 74 9.11 15.04 14.21
CA ASN A 74 8.96 16.29 14.96
C ASN A 74 10.26 16.72 15.65
N GLU A 75 11.02 15.77 16.22
CA GLU A 75 12.34 16.05 16.81
C GLU A 75 13.31 16.62 15.78
N GLU A 76 13.37 16.05 14.57
CA GLU A 76 14.22 16.58 13.48
C GLU A 76 13.71 17.91 12.94
N MET A 77 12.38 18.12 12.91
CA MET A 77 11.77 19.38 12.51
C MET A 77 12.12 20.51 13.49
N GLU A 78 12.05 20.24 14.79
CA GLU A 78 12.46 21.17 15.86
C GLU A 78 13.97 21.46 15.83
N ALA A 79 14.78 20.47 15.44
CA ALA A 79 16.21 20.64 15.23
C ALA A 79 16.56 21.48 13.98
N GLY A 80 15.57 21.82 13.14
CA GLY A 80 15.68 22.76 12.02
C GLY A 80 15.86 22.12 10.64
N SER A 81 16.02 20.79 10.55
CA SER A 81 16.07 20.09 9.27
C SER A 81 15.67 18.62 9.41
N VAL A 82 14.69 18.19 8.62
CA VAL A 82 14.30 16.79 8.53
C VAL A 82 15.13 16.09 7.45
N SER A 83 15.67 14.92 7.79
CA SER A 83 16.37 14.09 6.81
C SER A 83 15.40 13.44 5.83
N THR A 84 15.84 13.27 4.58
CA THR A 84 15.07 12.60 3.51
C THR A 84 14.53 11.23 3.96
N THR A 85 15.36 10.46 4.69
CA THR A 85 14.99 9.16 5.23
C THR A 85 13.85 9.26 6.26
N THR A 86 13.94 10.18 7.22
CA THR A 86 12.91 10.35 8.25
C THR A 86 11.60 10.84 7.66
N GLN A 87 11.65 11.81 6.73
CA GLN A 87 10.46 12.28 6.02
C GLN A 87 9.78 11.14 5.25
N PHE A 88 10.56 10.32 4.56
CA PHE A 88 10.05 9.18 3.82
C PHE A 88 9.46 8.09 4.72
N GLU A 89 10.15 7.73 5.80
CA GLU A 89 9.67 6.75 6.79
C GLU A 89 8.33 7.18 7.39
N TYR A 90 8.23 8.46 7.79
CA TYR A 90 6.99 9.01 8.33
C TYR A 90 5.87 9.06 7.28
N ALA A 91 6.17 9.49 6.06
CA ALA A 91 5.19 9.52 4.97
C ALA A 91 4.65 8.13 4.63
N TRP A 92 5.53 7.12 4.57
CA TRP A 92 5.15 5.72 4.36
C TRP A 92 4.19 5.21 5.43
N CYS A 93 4.46 5.50 6.71
CA CYS A 93 3.58 5.14 7.81
C CYS A 93 2.21 5.83 7.70
N MET A 94 2.19 7.13 7.37
CA MET A 94 0.94 7.88 7.18
C MET A 94 0.08 7.36 6.03
N VAL A 95 0.71 6.99 4.90
CA VAL A 95 0.01 6.38 3.75
C VAL A 95 -0.65 5.06 4.08
N ARG A 96 -0.22 4.36 5.16
CA ARG A 96 -0.82 3.12 5.67
C ARG A 96 -1.81 3.32 6.83
N SER A 97 -2.04 4.56 7.28
CA SER A 97 -3.05 4.88 8.29
C SER A 97 -4.46 4.61 7.77
N ASP A 98 -5.40 4.31 8.67
CA ASP A 98 -6.83 4.21 8.34
C ASP A 98 -7.51 5.58 8.22
N LEU A 99 -6.84 6.64 8.69
CA LEU A 99 -7.34 8.00 8.62
C LEU A 99 -6.99 8.64 7.27
N ALA A 100 -8.02 9.10 6.56
CA ALA A 100 -7.84 9.80 5.28
C ALA A 100 -7.08 11.13 5.40
N SER A 101 -7.11 11.78 6.57
CA SER A 101 -6.29 12.95 6.86
C SER A 101 -4.81 12.62 6.80
N ASP A 102 -4.41 11.54 7.47
CA ASP A 102 -3.01 11.14 7.59
C ASP A 102 -2.48 10.71 6.23
N MET A 103 -3.25 9.91 5.49
CA MET A 103 -2.90 9.52 4.12
C MET A 103 -2.60 10.73 3.23
N LYS A 104 -3.44 11.78 3.29
CA LYS A 104 -3.21 13.00 2.52
C LYS A 104 -1.94 13.72 2.94
N THR A 105 -1.68 13.82 4.24
CA THR A 105 -0.42 14.39 4.75
C THR A 105 0.79 13.59 4.26
N GLY A 106 0.72 12.26 4.28
CA GLY A 106 1.75 11.38 3.75
C GLY A 106 2.00 11.57 2.26
N LEU A 107 0.94 11.73 1.46
CA LEU A 107 1.08 12.02 0.03
C LEU A 107 1.79 13.36 -0.21
N VAL A 108 1.45 14.40 0.53
CA VAL A 108 2.14 15.71 0.43
C VAL A 108 3.63 15.59 0.76
N LEU A 109 3.99 14.81 1.79
CA LEU A 109 5.40 14.56 2.10
C LEU A 109 6.13 13.80 0.98
N LEU A 110 5.46 12.84 0.33
CA LEU A 110 6.02 12.10 -0.80
C LEU A 110 6.19 12.98 -2.05
N GLU A 111 5.25 13.88 -2.32
CA GLU A 111 5.35 14.85 -3.42
C GLU A 111 6.54 15.80 -3.22
N ASP A 112 6.73 16.29 -1.99
CA ASP A 112 7.87 17.15 -1.64
C ASP A 112 9.21 16.41 -1.85
N LEU A 113 9.28 15.14 -1.42
CA LEU A 113 10.43 14.27 -1.68
C LEU A 113 10.64 14.03 -3.18
N PHE A 114 9.58 13.82 -3.95
CA PHE A 114 9.65 13.57 -5.39
C PHE A 114 10.26 14.73 -6.18
N VAL A 115 9.96 15.96 -5.75
CA VAL A 115 10.50 17.19 -6.35
C VAL A 115 11.97 17.39 -5.95
N LYS A 116 12.30 17.20 -4.66
CA LYS A 116 13.63 17.51 -4.11
C LYS A 116 14.68 16.41 -4.34
N HIS A 117 14.26 15.15 -4.40
CA HIS A 117 15.13 13.98 -4.33
C HIS A 117 14.88 13.01 -5.51
N PRO A 118 15.48 13.25 -6.70
CA PRO A 118 15.25 12.42 -7.87
C PRO A 118 15.66 10.95 -7.69
N GLU A 119 16.61 10.66 -6.80
CA GLU A 119 17.13 9.32 -6.49
C GLU A 119 16.08 8.36 -5.93
N GLY A 120 15.06 8.87 -5.24
CA GLY A 120 14.01 8.08 -4.61
C GLY A 120 12.71 8.01 -5.42
N ARG A 121 12.65 8.63 -6.60
CA ARG A 121 11.40 8.81 -7.38
C ARG A 121 10.62 7.52 -7.61
N ARG A 122 11.33 6.43 -7.91
CA ARG A 122 10.70 5.12 -8.08
C ARG A 122 9.90 4.72 -6.84
N ASP A 123 10.53 4.81 -5.66
CA ASP A 123 9.89 4.42 -4.40
C ASP A 123 8.73 5.38 -4.07
N TYR A 124 8.91 6.69 -4.29
CA TYR A 124 7.85 7.67 -4.04
C TYR A 124 6.63 7.44 -4.93
N LEU A 125 6.83 7.18 -6.23
CA LEU A 125 5.75 6.85 -7.17
C LEU A 125 4.96 5.62 -6.74
N TYR A 126 5.65 4.59 -6.26
CA TYR A 126 5.00 3.39 -5.73
C TYR A 126 4.05 3.73 -4.57
N TYR A 127 4.54 4.47 -3.57
CA TYR A 127 3.73 4.81 -2.41
C TYR A 127 2.64 5.83 -2.69
N MET A 128 2.86 6.76 -3.63
CA MET A 128 1.80 7.64 -4.12
C MET A 128 0.69 6.86 -4.83
N ALA A 129 1.03 5.91 -5.71
CA ALA A 129 0.04 5.05 -6.37
C ALA A 129 -0.79 4.25 -5.36
N VAL A 130 -0.15 3.68 -4.34
CA VAL A 130 -0.82 2.96 -3.25
C VAL A 130 -1.74 3.90 -2.44
N GLY A 131 -1.25 5.06 -2.02
CA GLY A 131 -2.00 6.02 -1.21
C GLY A 131 -3.24 6.56 -1.92
N HIS A 132 -3.10 7.00 -3.17
CA HIS A 132 -4.25 7.44 -3.98
C HIS A 132 -5.26 6.29 -4.22
N THR A 133 -4.79 5.05 -4.40
CA THR A 133 -5.67 3.88 -4.53
C THR A 133 -6.49 3.64 -3.26
N ARG A 134 -5.89 3.78 -2.07
CA ARG A 134 -6.60 3.66 -0.78
C ARG A 134 -7.61 4.78 -0.57
N LEU A 135 -7.28 6.00 -1.00
CA LEU A 135 -8.18 7.16 -1.00
C LEU A 135 -9.29 7.09 -2.07
N LYS A 136 -9.26 6.07 -2.94
CA LYS A 136 -10.16 5.93 -4.10
C LYS A 136 -10.03 7.05 -5.14
N ASP A 137 -8.89 7.73 -5.14
CA ASP A 137 -8.54 8.68 -6.19
C ASP A 137 -7.83 7.92 -7.33
N TYR A 138 -8.62 7.15 -8.08
CA TYR A 138 -8.08 6.24 -9.08
C TYR A 138 -7.43 6.95 -10.27
N SER A 139 -7.81 8.20 -10.55
CA SER A 139 -7.20 9.03 -11.60
C SER A 139 -5.74 9.32 -11.27
N GLU A 140 -5.47 9.87 -10.08
CA GLU A 140 -4.09 10.16 -9.67
C GLU A 140 -3.30 8.87 -9.43
N ALA A 141 -3.91 7.86 -8.83
CA ALA A 141 -3.27 6.55 -8.64
C ALA A 141 -2.75 5.96 -9.96
N LEU A 142 -3.56 6.03 -11.03
CA LEU A 142 -3.18 5.52 -12.34
C LEU A 142 -2.01 6.28 -12.96
N LYS A 143 -1.98 7.61 -12.84
CA LYS A 143 -0.87 8.44 -13.33
C LYS A 143 0.44 8.04 -12.67
N HIS A 144 0.44 7.88 -11.34
CA HIS A 144 1.64 7.48 -10.61
C HIS A 144 2.09 6.06 -10.95
N ALA A 145 1.14 5.12 -11.11
CA ALA A 145 1.45 3.76 -11.53
C ALA A 145 2.08 3.70 -12.92
N GLN A 146 1.57 4.49 -13.89
CA GLN A 146 2.12 4.58 -15.23
C GLN A 146 3.52 5.21 -15.24
N ALA A 147 3.70 6.31 -14.52
CA ALA A 147 5.02 6.93 -14.36
C ALA A 147 6.03 5.99 -13.68
N PHE A 148 5.60 5.12 -12.77
CA PHE A 148 6.46 4.08 -12.21
C PHE A 148 6.86 3.06 -13.30
N LEU A 149 5.92 2.62 -14.12
CA LEU A 149 6.18 1.64 -15.20
C LEU A 149 7.05 2.20 -16.33
N GLU A 150 7.12 3.51 -16.51
CA GLU A 150 8.12 4.13 -17.38
C GLU A 150 9.56 3.90 -16.87
N ILE A 151 9.73 3.76 -15.54
CA ILE A 151 11.02 3.50 -14.89
C ILE A 151 11.31 1.99 -14.83
N GLU A 152 10.32 1.19 -14.42
CA GLU A 152 10.43 -0.29 -14.33
C GLU A 152 9.30 -1.00 -15.12
N PRO A 153 9.40 -1.10 -16.46
CA PRO A 153 8.30 -1.62 -17.30
C PRO A 153 7.89 -3.06 -17.02
N ASN A 154 8.80 -3.87 -16.48
CA ASN A 154 8.58 -5.30 -16.24
C ASN A 154 8.13 -5.60 -14.80
N ASN A 155 7.87 -4.58 -13.98
CA ASN A 155 7.49 -4.75 -12.59
C ASN A 155 6.07 -5.32 -12.48
N GLN A 156 5.97 -6.62 -12.22
CA GLN A 156 4.69 -7.35 -12.17
C GLN A 156 3.76 -6.83 -11.06
N GLN A 157 4.30 -6.31 -9.95
CA GLN A 157 3.48 -5.79 -8.86
C GLN A 157 2.81 -4.49 -9.28
N MET A 158 3.55 -3.58 -9.93
CA MET A 158 2.97 -2.33 -10.40
C MET A 158 1.99 -2.56 -11.56
N ILE A 159 2.27 -3.51 -12.46
CA ILE A 159 1.31 -3.92 -13.50
C ILE A 159 0.01 -4.42 -12.86
N ALA A 160 0.10 -5.29 -11.85
CA ALA A 160 -1.07 -5.79 -11.13
C ALA A 160 -1.84 -4.68 -10.40
N LEU A 161 -1.14 -3.70 -9.82
CA LEU A 161 -1.76 -2.52 -9.20
C LEU A 161 -2.47 -1.65 -10.25
N GLU A 162 -1.84 -1.40 -11.39
CA GLU A 162 -2.43 -0.63 -12.49
C GLU A 162 -3.72 -1.27 -13.00
N GLU A 163 -3.72 -2.60 -13.20
CA GLU A 163 -4.91 -3.37 -13.58
C GLU A 163 -6.02 -3.29 -12.51
N LEU A 164 -5.66 -3.39 -11.24
CA LEU A 164 -6.60 -3.26 -10.12
C LEU A 164 -7.23 -1.86 -10.07
N ILE A 165 -6.44 -0.81 -10.26
CA ILE A 165 -6.90 0.58 -10.31
C ILE A 165 -7.89 0.75 -11.46
N LYS A 166 -7.55 0.31 -12.68
CA LYS A 166 -8.43 0.38 -13.86
C LYS A 166 -9.77 -0.31 -13.60
N LYS A 167 -9.74 -1.52 -13.06
CA LYS A 167 -10.95 -2.29 -12.71
C LYS A 167 -11.83 -1.57 -11.69
N ARG A 168 -11.24 -0.95 -10.66
CA ARG A 168 -12.00 -0.20 -9.63
C ARG A 168 -12.58 1.09 -10.20
N MET A 169 -11.84 1.79 -11.06
CA MET A 169 -12.30 2.98 -11.76
C MET A 169 -13.52 2.69 -12.64
N ASP A 170 -13.51 1.59 -13.40
CA ASP A 170 -14.66 1.17 -14.21
C ASP A 170 -15.90 0.92 -13.34
N ILE A 171 -15.75 0.15 -12.25
CA ILE A 171 -16.86 -0.15 -11.33
C ILE A 171 -17.47 1.13 -10.74
N GLU A 172 -16.66 2.12 -10.37
CA GLU A 172 -17.16 3.39 -9.85
C GLU A 172 -17.83 4.25 -10.94
N GLY A 173 -17.30 4.25 -12.16
CA GLY A 173 -17.94 4.87 -13.32
C GLY A 173 -19.33 4.26 -13.58
N LEU A 174 -19.46 2.94 -13.53
CA LEU A 174 -20.75 2.24 -13.66
C LEU A 174 -21.73 2.60 -12.54
N LYS A 175 -21.27 2.70 -11.28
CA LYS A 175 -22.11 3.13 -10.14
C LYS A 175 -22.61 4.57 -10.33
N GLY A 176 -21.80 5.46 -10.88
CA GLY A 176 -22.18 6.83 -11.21
C GLY A 176 -23.30 6.88 -12.25
N VAL A 177 -23.19 6.08 -13.32
CA VAL A 177 -24.22 5.97 -14.37
C VAL A 177 -25.52 5.38 -13.82
N ALA A 178 -25.46 4.35 -12.98
CA ALA A 178 -26.64 3.75 -12.36
C ALA A 178 -27.40 4.73 -11.45
N LYS A 179 -26.68 5.60 -10.73
CA LYS A 179 -27.28 6.65 -9.88
C LYS A 179 -27.88 7.79 -10.70
N ALA A 180 -27.26 8.16 -11.82
CA ALA A 180 -27.73 9.25 -12.68
C ALA A 180 -28.90 8.84 -13.59
N THR A 181 -29.05 7.55 -13.93
CA THR A 181 -30.04 7.08 -14.92
C THR A 181 -31.33 6.55 -14.29
N GLY A 182 -31.41 6.40 -12.96
CA GLY A 182 -32.68 6.06 -12.28
C GLY A 182 -33.35 4.77 -12.77
N ALA A 183 -32.61 3.84 -13.38
CA ALA A 183 -33.14 2.60 -13.91
C ALA A 183 -32.68 1.44 -13.03
N ALA A 184 -33.57 0.96 -12.17
CA ALA A 184 -33.47 -0.36 -11.60
C ALA A 184 -33.42 -1.37 -12.76
N LEU A 185 -32.25 -1.95 -13.04
CA LEU A 185 -32.16 -3.08 -13.93
C LEU A 185 -32.85 -4.26 -13.25
N VAL A 186 -34.10 -4.48 -13.65
CA VAL A 186 -34.88 -5.69 -13.42
C VAL A 186 -34.04 -6.88 -13.90
N VAL A 187 -33.38 -7.58 -12.97
CA VAL A 187 -32.83 -8.91 -13.24
C VAL A 187 -34.00 -9.89 -13.23
N GLY A 188 -34.74 -9.89 -14.34
CA GLY A 188 -35.84 -10.80 -14.65
C GLY A 188 -35.68 -11.32 -16.07
N GLY A 189 -34.49 -11.86 -16.37
CA GLY A 189 -34.04 -12.12 -17.73
C GLY A 189 -33.72 -13.57 -18.05
N ILE A 190 -34.41 -14.56 -17.46
CA ILE A 190 -34.57 -15.91 -18.03
C ILE A 190 -35.98 -16.41 -17.63
N LEU A 191 -36.69 -17.03 -18.58
CA LEU A 191 -38.13 -17.36 -18.65
C LEU A 191 -38.95 -16.20 -19.29
N GLY A 192 -39.40 -16.22 -20.54
CA GLY A 192 -39.71 -17.31 -21.46
C GLY A 192 -40.82 -16.81 -22.39
N LEU A 193 -40.58 -16.91 -23.70
CA LEU A 193 -41.54 -17.17 -24.78
C LEU A 193 -43.01 -16.70 -24.60
N GLY A 194 -43.41 -15.72 -25.43
CA GLY A 194 -44.68 -15.79 -26.16
C GLY A 194 -45.96 -15.33 -25.45
N PHE A 195 -46.29 -14.05 -25.60
CA PHE A 195 -47.70 -13.64 -25.82
C PHE A 195 -47.76 -12.88 -27.15
N ALA A 196 -47.55 -13.63 -28.23
CA ALA A 196 -47.97 -13.20 -29.54
C ALA A 196 -49.50 -13.27 -29.60
N MET A 197 -50.07 -12.17 -30.05
CA MET A 197 -51.45 -11.94 -30.47
C MET A 197 -52.31 -13.19 -30.73
N LEU A 198 -53.46 -13.27 -30.08
CA LEU A 198 -54.64 -13.93 -30.64
C LEU A 198 -55.84 -13.00 -30.47
N LYS A 199 -56.11 -12.26 -31.55
CA LYS A 199 -57.31 -11.47 -31.79
C LYS A 199 -58.08 -12.18 -32.89
N LYS A 200 -59.19 -12.85 -32.55
CA LYS A 200 -60.51 -12.82 -33.22
C LYS A 200 -61.42 -13.90 -32.64
#